data_AF-A0A0S8GIU2-F1
#
_entry.id   AF-A0A0S8GIU2-F1
#
_cell.length_a   1.000
_cell.length_b   1.000
_cell.length_c   1.000
_cell.angle_alpha   90.00
_cell.angle_beta   90.00
_cell.angle_gamma   90.00
#
_symmetry.space_group_name_H-M   'P 1'
#
loop_
_entity.id
_entity.type
_entity.pdbx_description
1 polymer ?
#
loop_
_entity_poly.entity_id
_entity_poly.type
_entity_poly.pdbx_seq_one_letter_code
_entity_poly.pdbx_strand_id
1 'polypeptide(L)'
;MLISHNRITKLEKEVSKLQLENTELRRKILLDTTELTTIEFDVVRTKIIGRDPANINGFLLIDKGKDEKLYVNQPVVSVAGLVGRIKYVSTGYSIVETIDNRGFAVSAVDQETGVHGIVKQRGSLYFDFIKTRDEVHIGDSIVTSGMSNIFPEGILIGTVSRISTNHDLYFKPVQLTPSVNINQILSVYVLFSSDTSRPMAVPLNNAVTSDITEHAP
;
A
#
# COMPACT_ATOMS: atom_id res chain seq x y z
N MET A 1 54.47 -13.32 -11.25
CA MET A 1 53.71 -12.17 -11.80
C MET A 1 52.57 -12.57 -12.76
N LEU A 2 52.55 -13.79 -13.36
CA LEU A 2 51.46 -14.23 -14.27
C LEU A 2 50.12 -14.60 -13.60
N ILE A 3 50.11 -15.04 -12.34
CA ILE A 3 48.89 -15.54 -11.67
C ILE A 3 47.91 -14.39 -11.36
N SER A 4 48.43 -13.20 -11.02
CA SER A 4 47.61 -12.02 -10.73
C SER A 4 46.91 -11.49 -11.98
N HIS A 5 47.56 -11.55 -13.15
CA HIS A 5 46.98 -11.05 -14.40
C HIS A 5 45.79 -11.89 -14.87
N ASN A 6 45.88 -13.23 -14.75
CA ASN A 6 44.76 -14.13 -15.08
C ASN A 6 43.56 -14.00 -14.12
N ARG A 7 43.79 -13.61 -12.87
CA ARG A 7 42.70 -13.38 -11.90
C ARG A 7 42.00 -12.06 -12.18
N ILE A 8 42.74 -11.02 -12.55
CA ILE A 8 42.20 -9.71 -12.94
C ILE A 8 41.33 -9.85 -14.20
N THR A 9 41.83 -10.52 -15.24
CA THR A 9 41.05 -10.70 -16.49
C THR A 9 39.79 -11.54 -16.29
N LYS A 10 39.83 -12.56 -15.42
CA LYS A 10 38.64 -13.34 -15.06
C LYS A 10 37.60 -12.50 -14.32
N LEU A 11 38.04 -11.66 -13.38
CA LEU A 11 37.17 -10.77 -12.62
C LEU A 11 36.56 -9.68 -13.50
N GLU A 12 37.32 -9.08 -14.42
CA GLU A 12 36.82 -8.09 -15.38
C GLU A 12 35.73 -8.67 -16.28
N LYS A 13 35.92 -9.91 -16.76
CA LYS A 13 34.93 -10.63 -17.56
C LYS A 13 33.66 -10.93 -16.78
N GLU A 14 33.79 -11.27 -15.50
CA GLU A 14 32.67 -11.56 -14.61
C GLU A 14 31.89 -10.29 -14.25
N VAL A 15 32.58 -9.18 -13.96
CA VAL A 15 31.95 -7.86 -13.75
C VAL A 15 31.21 -7.41 -15.02
N SER A 16 31.81 -7.56 -16.20
CA SER A 16 31.16 -7.18 -17.46
C SER A 16 29.91 -8.02 -17.74
N LYS A 17 29.96 -9.34 -17.47
CA LYS A 17 28.80 -10.24 -17.58
C LYS A 17 27.68 -9.85 -16.60
N LEU A 18 28.04 -9.60 -15.34
CA LEU A 18 27.08 -9.17 -14.31
C LEU A 18 26.47 -7.81 -14.63
N GLN A 19 27.24 -6.88 -15.19
CA GLN A 19 26.73 -5.59 -15.65
C GLN A 19 25.76 -5.75 -16.82
N LEU A 20 26.04 -6.64 -17.76
CA LEU A 20 25.15 -6.94 -18.88
C LEU A 20 23.82 -7.53 -18.37
N GLU A 21 23.89 -8.52 -17.48
CA GLU A 21 22.71 -9.13 -16.84
C GLU A 21 21.91 -8.09 -16.04
N ASN A 22 22.57 -7.20 -15.29
CA ASN A 22 21.90 -6.12 -14.57
C ASN A 22 21.19 -5.14 -15.52
N THR A 23 21.82 -4.85 -16.65
CA THR A 23 21.27 -3.96 -17.69
C THR A 23 20.08 -4.61 -18.39
N GLU A 24 20.16 -5.91 -18.70
CA GLU A 24 19.05 -6.66 -19.29
C GLU A 24 17.87 -6.81 -18.34
N LEU A 25 18.13 -7.06 -17.05
CA LEU A 25 17.08 -7.09 -16.02
C LEU A 25 16.40 -5.72 -15.86
N ARG A 26 17.18 -4.64 -15.83
CA ARG A 26 16.64 -3.26 -15.83
C ARG A 26 15.80 -2.97 -17.07
N ARG A 27 16.25 -3.44 -18.24
CA ARG A 27 15.52 -3.28 -19.51
C ARG A 27 14.22 -4.08 -19.51
N LYS A 28 14.22 -5.31 -18.98
CA LYS A 28 13.00 -6.13 -18.84
C LYS A 28 12.00 -5.48 -17.89
N ILE A 29 12.45 -4.94 -16.75
CA ILE A 29 11.60 -4.16 -15.85
C ILE A 29 11.00 -2.96 -16.58
N LEU A 30 11.80 -2.22 -17.36
CA LEU A 30 11.32 -1.05 -18.12
C LEU A 30 10.31 -1.43 -19.23
N LEU A 31 10.49 -2.57 -19.86
CA LEU A 31 9.60 -3.06 -20.93
C LEU A 31 8.28 -3.65 -20.40
N ASP A 32 8.30 -4.30 -19.22
CA ASP A 32 7.06 -4.65 -18.51
C ASP A 32 6.29 -3.40 -18.06
N THR A 33 6.98 -2.28 -17.87
CA THR A 33 6.35 -1.03 -17.40
C THR A 33 5.69 -0.22 -18.52
N THR A 34 5.95 -0.51 -19.80
CA THR A 34 5.54 0.37 -20.91
C THR A 34 4.10 0.18 -21.41
N GLU A 35 3.39 -0.85 -20.95
CA GLU A 35 1.95 -1.04 -21.23
C GLU A 35 1.03 -0.61 -20.07
N LEU A 36 1.60 -0.22 -18.93
CA LEU A 36 0.85 0.36 -17.83
C LEU A 36 0.80 1.87 -18.06
N THR A 37 -0.42 2.42 -18.22
CA THR A 37 -0.68 3.86 -18.09
C THR A 37 0.14 4.42 -16.94
N THR A 38 1.22 5.13 -17.24
CA THR A 38 2.17 5.62 -16.24
C THR A 38 1.50 6.77 -15.52
N ILE A 39 0.72 6.45 -14.49
CA ILE A 39 0.26 7.45 -13.53
C ILE A 39 1.50 7.84 -12.74
N GLU A 40 2.09 8.98 -13.07
CA GLU A 40 3.19 9.55 -12.31
C GLU A 40 2.65 9.96 -10.93
N PHE A 41 3.10 9.26 -9.89
CA PHE A 41 2.87 9.66 -8.51
C PHE A 41 4.13 10.37 -8.00
N ASP A 42 3.95 11.54 -7.41
CA ASP A 42 4.97 12.11 -6.55
C ASP A 42 5.06 11.24 -5.29
N VAL A 43 6.28 10.84 -4.90
CA VAL A 43 6.50 9.96 -3.76
C VAL A 43 7.54 10.52 -2.80
N VAL A 44 7.27 10.37 -1.50
CA VAL A 44 8.23 10.68 -0.44
C VAL A 44 8.67 9.39 0.23
N ARG A 45 9.97 9.07 0.10
CA ARG A 45 10.59 7.97 0.84
C ARG A 45 10.80 8.36 2.30
N THR A 46 10.38 7.50 3.22
CA THR A 46 10.49 7.72 4.67
C THR A 46 10.94 6.45 5.40
N LYS A 47 11.60 6.63 6.53
CA LYS A 47 12.08 5.55 7.40
C LYS A 47 11.08 5.30 8.53
N ILE A 48 10.91 4.03 8.87
CA ILE A 48 10.18 3.64 10.09
C ILE A 48 11.11 3.85 11.29
N ILE A 49 10.69 4.68 12.23
CA ILE A 49 11.45 5.05 13.44
C ILE A 49 10.81 4.54 14.73
N GLY A 50 9.60 3.99 14.65
CA GLY A 50 8.92 3.40 15.80
C GLY A 50 7.76 2.50 15.40
N ARG A 51 7.37 1.65 16.33
CA ARG A 51 6.19 0.79 16.25
C ARG A 51 5.43 0.91 17.57
N ASP A 52 4.11 0.84 17.53
CA ASP A 52 3.30 0.86 18.75
C ASP A 52 3.49 -0.45 19.53
N PRO A 53 4.06 -0.47 20.75
CA PRO A 53 4.27 -1.70 21.49
C PRO A 53 2.97 -2.43 21.86
N ALA A 54 1.83 -1.74 21.97
CA ALA A 54 0.53 -2.35 22.25
C ALA A 54 -0.11 -2.98 21.00
N ASN A 55 0.27 -2.50 19.81
CA ASN A 55 -0.21 -3.00 18.53
C ASN A 55 0.92 -2.92 17.48
N ILE A 56 1.92 -3.78 17.64
CA ILE A 56 3.23 -3.68 16.96
C ILE A 56 3.14 -3.65 15.43
N ASN A 57 2.08 -4.24 14.87
CA ASN A 57 1.82 -4.20 13.44
C ASN A 57 0.82 -3.13 13.04
N GLY A 58 -0.11 -2.70 13.92
CA GLY A 58 -1.23 -1.86 13.54
C GLY A 58 -0.90 -0.39 13.34
N PHE A 59 0.19 0.10 13.94
CA PHE A 59 0.67 1.47 13.76
C PHE A 59 2.19 1.55 13.61
N LEU A 60 2.65 2.36 12.64
CA LEU A 60 4.06 2.66 12.43
C LEU A 60 4.30 4.16 12.58
N LEU A 61 5.43 4.53 13.20
CA LEU A 61 5.92 5.90 13.26
C LEU A 61 6.96 6.11 12.17
N ILE A 62 6.78 7.14 11.35
CA ILE A 62 7.67 7.48 10.24
C ILE A 62 8.33 8.86 10.44
N ASP A 63 9.55 9.03 9.93
CA ASP A 63 10.43 10.20 10.15
C ASP A 63 10.14 11.41 9.26
N LYS A 64 8.92 11.50 8.73
CA LYS A 64 8.46 12.55 7.81
C LYS A 64 7.09 13.04 8.21
N GLY A 65 6.84 14.33 8.00
CA GLY A 65 5.66 15.02 8.51
C GLY A 65 5.22 16.19 7.63
N LYS A 66 4.69 17.25 8.26
CA LYS A 66 4.27 18.47 7.56
C LYS A 66 5.41 19.16 6.81
N ASP A 67 6.66 18.99 7.27
CA ASP A 67 7.83 19.56 6.60
C ASP A 67 7.99 19.01 5.17
N GLU A 68 7.53 17.79 4.92
CA GLU A 68 7.44 17.17 3.59
C GLU A 68 6.03 17.22 3.00
N LYS A 69 5.19 18.11 3.51
CA LYS A 69 3.80 18.34 3.08
C LYS A 69 2.92 17.09 3.21
N LEU A 70 3.24 16.20 4.14
CA LEU A 70 2.40 15.04 4.39
C LEU A 70 1.04 15.45 4.99
N TYR A 71 -0.02 14.71 4.68
CA TYR A 71 -1.37 14.93 5.18
C TYR A 71 -2.08 13.60 5.48
N VAL A 72 -3.14 13.69 6.29
CA VAL A 72 -3.94 12.54 6.72
C VAL A 72 -4.61 11.87 5.52
N ASN A 73 -4.72 10.54 5.57
CA ASN A 73 -5.24 9.64 4.53
C ASN A 73 -4.34 9.44 3.30
N GLN A 74 -3.12 9.99 3.26
CA GLN A 74 -2.21 9.60 2.16
C GLN A 74 -1.89 8.10 2.20
N PRO A 75 -1.90 7.41 1.05
CA PRO A 75 -1.45 6.03 0.94
C PRO A 75 0.01 5.89 1.32
N VAL A 76 0.29 4.81 2.02
CA VAL A 76 1.65 4.37 2.34
C VAL A 76 1.85 3.00 1.74
N VAL A 77 2.92 2.87 0.96
CA VAL A 77 3.25 1.65 0.20
C VAL A 77 4.70 1.25 0.41
N SER A 78 4.99 0.00 0.09
CA SER A 78 6.34 -0.53 -0.09
C SER A 78 6.48 -1.06 -1.52
N VAL A 79 7.68 -1.49 -1.89
CA VAL A 79 7.91 -2.15 -3.19
C VAL A 79 7.07 -3.41 -3.34
N ALA A 80 6.75 -4.08 -2.23
CA ALA A 80 5.96 -5.31 -2.24
C ALA A 80 4.44 -5.09 -2.28
N GLY A 81 3.96 -3.88 -1.98
CA GLY A 81 2.52 -3.60 -1.94
C GLY A 81 2.09 -2.61 -0.86
N LEU A 82 0.79 -2.61 -0.56
CA LEU A 82 0.12 -1.70 0.36
C LEU A 82 0.58 -1.91 1.80
N VAL A 83 1.00 -0.82 2.45
CA VAL A 83 1.35 -0.81 3.88
C VAL A 83 0.18 -0.31 4.70
N GLY A 84 -0.50 0.75 4.24
CA GLY A 84 -1.60 1.39 4.95
C GLY A 84 -1.83 2.83 4.52
N ARG A 85 -2.22 3.69 5.47
CA ARG A 85 -2.42 5.13 5.24
C ARG A 85 -1.95 5.97 6.41
N ILE A 86 -1.63 7.23 6.15
CA ILE A 86 -1.34 8.20 7.21
C ILE A 86 -2.60 8.45 8.05
N LYS A 87 -2.51 8.20 9.36
CA LYS A 87 -3.58 8.45 10.33
C LYS A 87 -3.44 9.80 11.02
N TYR A 88 -2.19 10.21 11.28
CA TYR A 88 -1.86 11.43 11.99
C TYR A 88 -0.55 12.02 11.45
N VAL A 89 -0.47 13.35 11.40
CA VAL A 89 0.71 14.09 10.92
C VAL A 89 1.11 15.16 11.93
N SER A 90 2.36 15.08 12.38
CA SER A 90 3.06 16.13 13.12
C SER A 90 4.07 16.84 12.22
N THR A 91 4.80 17.83 12.74
CA THR A 91 5.76 18.63 11.96
C THR A 91 6.85 17.76 11.32
N GLY A 92 7.56 16.94 12.10
CA GLY A 92 8.67 16.11 11.63
C GLY A 92 8.44 14.60 11.70
N TYR A 93 7.22 14.14 11.99
CA TYR A 93 6.87 12.72 12.00
C TYR A 93 5.40 12.50 11.69
N SER A 94 5.05 11.28 11.29
CA SER A 94 3.66 10.87 11.07
C SER A 94 3.41 9.46 11.60
N ILE A 95 2.14 9.16 11.86
CA ILE A 95 1.68 7.82 12.26
C ILE A 95 0.91 7.20 11.11
N VAL A 96 1.29 5.99 10.72
CA VAL A 96 0.67 5.18 9.68
C VAL A 96 -0.24 4.14 10.35
N GLU A 97 -1.52 4.12 9.99
CA GLU A 97 -2.44 3.01 10.27
C GLU A 97 -2.26 1.95 9.18
N THR A 98 -1.80 0.76 9.56
CA THR A 98 -1.43 -0.29 8.60
C THR A 98 -2.61 -1.19 8.22
N ILE A 99 -2.42 -2.01 7.18
CA ILE A 99 -3.37 -3.07 6.81
C ILE A 99 -3.56 -4.13 7.90
N ASP A 100 -2.63 -4.24 8.86
CA ASP A 100 -2.70 -5.17 9.99
C ASP A 100 -3.49 -4.62 11.18
N ASN A 101 -3.97 -3.38 11.09
CA ASN A 101 -4.85 -2.82 12.10
C ASN A 101 -6.28 -3.36 11.93
N ARG A 102 -6.91 -3.82 13.01
CA ARG A 102 -8.30 -4.32 12.99
C ARG A 102 -9.32 -3.27 12.50
N GLY A 103 -9.02 -1.99 12.65
CA GLY A 103 -9.86 -0.89 12.15
C GLY A 103 -9.62 -0.54 10.67
N PHE A 104 -8.62 -1.14 10.02
CA PHE A 104 -8.29 -0.84 8.64
C PHE A 104 -9.22 -1.56 7.67
N ALA A 105 -9.65 -0.83 6.64
CA ALA A 105 -10.42 -1.35 5.54
C ALA A 105 -10.05 -0.62 4.25
N VAL A 106 -10.01 -1.34 3.14
CA VAL A 106 -9.71 -0.78 1.81
C VAL A 106 -10.60 -1.42 0.76
N SER A 107 -11.10 -0.63 -0.19
CA SER A 107 -11.81 -1.18 -1.34
C SER A 107 -10.81 -1.82 -2.30
N ALA A 108 -11.13 -3.03 -2.71
CA ALA A 108 -10.23 -3.87 -3.46
C ALA A 108 -10.96 -4.54 -4.63
N VAL A 109 -10.16 -5.00 -5.58
CA VAL A 109 -10.60 -5.74 -6.75
C VAL A 109 -9.66 -6.92 -6.96
N ASP A 110 -10.24 -8.05 -7.33
CA ASP A 110 -9.51 -9.19 -7.88
C ASP A 110 -9.03 -8.81 -9.28
N GLN A 111 -7.71 -8.80 -9.47
CA GLN A 111 -7.09 -8.31 -10.70
C GLN A 111 -7.40 -9.20 -11.91
N GLU A 112 -7.58 -10.50 -11.68
CA GLU A 112 -7.81 -11.49 -12.71
C GLU A 112 -9.28 -11.56 -13.11
N THR A 113 -10.20 -11.44 -12.15
CA THR A 113 -11.66 -11.62 -12.40
C THR A 113 -12.46 -10.31 -12.43
N GLY A 114 -11.90 -9.21 -11.91
CA GLY A 114 -12.58 -7.92 -11.79
C GLY A 114 -13.62 -7.87 -10.66
N VAL A 115 -13.69 -8.90 -9.82
CA VAL A 115 -14.62 -8.95 -8.70
C VAL A 115 -14.23 -7.92 -7.64
N HIS A 116 -15.18 -7.07 -7.25
CA HIS A 116 -14.96 -6.05 -6.22
C HIS A 116 -15.37 -6.52 -4.83
N GLY A 117 -14.64 -6.02 -3.84
CA GLY A 117 -14.94 -6.27 -2.43
C GLY A 117 -14.23 -5.29 -1.50
N ILE A 118 -14.15 -5.67 -0.23
CA ILE A 118 -13.46 -4.89 0.80
C ILE A 118 -12.46 -5.78 1.51
N VAL A 119 -11.20 -5.36 1.57
CA VAL A 119 -10.20 -6.04 2.39
C VAL A 119 -10.25 -5.51 3.82
N LYS A 120 -10.31 -6.42 4.80
CA LYS A 120 -10.29 -6.13 6.24
C LYS A 120 -9.43 -7.12 7.01
N GLN A 121 -8.85 -6.67 8.13
CA GLN A 121 -8.06 -7.50 9.03
C GLN A 121 -8.93 -8.02 10.19
N ARG A 122 -9.05 -9.35 10.31
CA ARG A 122 -9.82 -10.03 11.37
C ARG A 122 -9.01 -11.17 12.00
N GLY A 123 -7.74 -10.90 12.32
CA GLY A 123 -6.75 -11.91 12.75
C GLY A 123 -6.07 -12.61 11.56
N SER A 124 -6.69 -12.56 10.39
CA SER A 124 -6.08 -12.74 9.08
C SER A 124 -6.71 -11.73 8.11
N LEU A 125 -6.04 -11.48 6.99
CA LEU A 125 -6.54 -10.57 5.98
C LEU A 125 -7.64 -11.27 5.17
N TYR A 126 -8.82 -10.65 5.05
CA TYR A 126 -9.95 -11.19 4.31
C TYR A 126 -10.41 -10.22 3.24
N PHE A 127 -10.76 -10.75 2.07
CA PHE A 127 -11.50 -10.09 1.01
C PHE A 127 -12.98 -10.43 1.18
N ASP A 128 -13.72 -9.48 1.75
CA ASP A 128 -15.13 -9.59 2.13
C ASP A 128 -16.07 -9.07 1.02
N PHE A 129 -17.36 -9.40 1.16
CA PHE A 129 -18.46 -9.02 0.26
C PHE A 129 -18.43 -9.68 -1.12
N ILE A 130 -17.76 -10.82 -1.22
CA ILE A 130 -17.69 -11.63 -2.43
C ILE A 130 -18.92 -12.50 -2.52
N LYS A 131 -19.73 -12.36 -3.58
CA LYS A 131 -20.94 -13.17 -3.70
C LYS A 131 -20.56 -14.63 -3.94
N THR A 132 -21.41 -15.54 -3.51
CA THR A 132 -21.21 -16.99 -3.72
C THR A 132 -21.01 -17.33 -5.21
N ARG A 133 -21.66 -16.58 -6.12
CA ARG A 133 -21.60 -16.76 -7.58
C ARG A 133 -20.42 -16.08 -8.26
N ASP A 134 -19.72 -15.17 -7.59
CA ASP A 134 -18.59 -14.47 -8.17
C ASP A 134 -17.40 -15.43 -8.28
N GLU A 135 -16.65 -15.38 -9.38
CA GLU A 135 -15.47 -16.22 -9.58
C GLU A 135 -14.26 -15.59 -8.88
N VAL A 136 -13.61 -16.36 -8.01
CA VAL A 136 -12.37 -15.99 -7.32
C VAL A 136 -11.63 -17.31 -7.10
N HIS A 137 -10.33 -17.35 -7.35
CA HIS A 137 -9.51 -18.55 -7.29
C HIS A 137 -8.34 -18.38 -6.31
N ILE A 138 -7.83 -19.51 -5.82
CA ILE A 138 -6.61 -19.52 -5.02
C ILE A 138 -5.44 -19.15 -5.93
N GLY A 139 -4.65 -18.15 -5.50
CA GLY A 139 -3.55 -17.60 -6.30
C GLY A 139 -3.87 -16.25 -6.94
N ASP A 140 -5.14 -15.82 -6.95
CA ASP A 140 -5.53 -14.54 -7.55
C ASP A 140 -4.97 -13.36 -6.74
N SER A 141 -4.65 -12.27 -7.46
CA SER A 141 -4.03 -11.06 -6.94
C SER A 141 -5.10 -10.06 -6.56
N ILE A 142 -5.12 -9.66 -5.29
CA ILE A 142 -6.05 -8.65 -4.81
C ILE A 142 -5.33 -7.31 -4.73
N VAL A 143 -5.85 -6.32 -5.45
CA VAL A 143 -5.29 -4.97 -5.56
C VAL A 143 -6.28 -3.91 -5.10
N THR A 144 -5.81 -2.69 -4.80
CA THR A 144 -6.69 -1.55 -4.49
C THR A 144 -7.56 -1.19 -5.70
N SER A 145 -8.84 -0.91 -5.48
CA SER A 145 -9.80 -0.68 -6.57
C SER A 145 -9.89 0.76 -7.09
N GLY A 146 -9.23 1.72 -6.44
CA GLY A 146 -9.40 3.15 -6.74
C GLY A 146 -10.75 3.77 -6.31
N MET A 147 -11.71 2.98 -5.80
CA MET A 147 -13.07 3.47 -5.51
C MET A 147 -13.14 4.37 -4.27
N SER A 148 -12.31 4.12 -3.27
CA SER A 148 -12.08 5.09 -2.20
C SER A 148 -11.03 6.06 -2.71
N ASN A 149 -11.37 7.34 -2.93
CA ASN A 149 -10.45 8.43 -3.35
C ASN A 149 -9.18 8.62 -2.48
N ILE A 150 -8.98 7.72 -1.51
CA ILE A 150 -7.81 7.57 -0.66
C ILE A 150 -6.70 6.80 -1.38
N PHE A 151 -7.01 5.64 -1.97
CA PHE A 151 -6.00 4.74 -2.54
C PHE A 151 -6.09 4.74 -4.06
N PRO A 152 -4.99 4.97 -4.78
CA PRO A 152 -4.91 4.72 -6.21
C PRO A 152 -5.31 3.29 -6.55
N GLU A 153 -5.75 3.07 -7.77
CA GLU A 153 -6.01 1.72 -8.29
C GLU A 153 -4.71 0.95 -8.52
N GLY A 154 -4.74 -0.38 -8.33
CA GLY A 154 -3.66 -1.28 -8.75
C GLY A 154 -2.53 -1.52 -7.73
N ILE A 155 -2.65 -1.06 -6.49
CA ILE A 155 -1.64 -1.35 -5.44
C ILE A 155 -1.91 -2.76 -4.90
N LEU A 156 -0.93 -3.66 -5.01
CA LEU A 156 -1.04 -5.02 -4.49
C LEU A 156 -1.31 -5.05 -2.98
N ILE A 157 -2.33 -5.79 -2.57
CA ILE A 157 -2.68 -5.99 -1.17
C ILE A 157 -2.22 -7.38 -0.73
N GLY A 158 -2.50 -8.40 -1.51
CA GLY A 158 -2.14 -9.78 -1.20
C GLY A 158 -2.68 -10.77 -2.23
N THR A 159 -2.52 -12.06 -1.94
CA THR A 159 -2.92 -13.15 -2.82
C THR A 159 -3.94 -14.04 -2.13
N VAL A 160 -4.94 -14.52 -2.86
CA VAL A 160 -5.96 -15.44 -2.32
C VAL A 160 -5.30 -16.73 -1.87
N SER A 161 -5.39 -17.02 -0.58
CA SER A 161 -4.79 -18.21 0.03
C SER A 161 -5.80 -19.29 0.39
N ARG A 162 -7.05 -18.89 0.65
CA ARG A 162 -8.13 -19.82 0.97
C ARG A 162 -9.50 -19.22 0.67
N ILE A 163 -10.40 -20.04 0.14
CA ILE A 163 -11.81 -19.71 -0.02
C ILE A 163 -12.59 -20.59 0.95
N SER A 164 -13.35 -19.97 1.86
CA SER A 164 -14.12 -20.75 2.84
C SER A 164 -15.31 -21.44 2.16
N THR A 165 -15.50 -22.71 2.47
CA THR A 165 -16.69 -23.47 2.10
C THR A 165 -17.84 -23.29 3.09
N ASN A 166 -17.55 -22.81 4.30
CA ASN A 166 -18.55 -22.43 5.28
C ASN A 166 -18.85 -20.94 5.10
N HIS A 167 -19.88 -20.67 4.33
CA HIS A 167 -20.29 -19.33 3.96
C HIS A 167 -21.81 -19.19 4.05
N ASP A 168 -22.30 -17.97 4.25
CA ASP A 168 -23.74 -17.72 4.24
C ASP A 168 -24.28 -17.87 2.80
N LEU A 169 -25.60 -17.84 2.63
CA LEU A 169 -26.23 -18.01 1.32
C LEU A 169 -25.76 -16.98 0.27
N TYR A 170 -25.32 -15.81 0.71
CA TYR A 170 -25.06 -14.67 -0.17
C TYR A 170 -23.58 -14.38 -0.40
N PHE A 171 -22.73 -14.56 0.61
CA PHE A 171 -21.33 -14.13 0.57
C PHE A 171 -20.39 -15.21 1.07
N LYS A 172 -19.25 -15.38 0.38
CA LYS A 172 -18.16 -16.26 0.78
C LYS A 172 -16.96 -15.45 1.30
N PRO A 173 -16.41 -15.79 2.48
CA PRO A 173 -15.19 -15.15 2.96
C PRO A 173 -13.97 -15.73 2.24
N VAL A 174 -13.12 -14.84 1.71
CA VAL A 174 -11.89 -15.18 1.00
C VAL A 174 -10.71 -14.69 1.83
N GLN A 175 -9.85 -15.60 2.28
CA GLN A 175 -8.66 -15.28 3.07
C GLN A 175 -7.50 -14.97 2.13
N LEU A 176 -6.70 -13.96 2.50
CA LEU A 176 -5.53 -13.51 1.75
C LEU A 176 -4.24 -13.76 2.53
N THR A 177 -3.17 -14.02 1.80
CA THR A 177 -1.79 -13.83 2.28
C THR A 177 -1.37 -12.40 1.95
N PRO A 178 -1.03 -11.55 2.93
CA PRO A 178 -0.58 -10.18 2.66
C PRO A 178 0.68 -10.16 1.81
N SER A 179 0.76 -9.21 0.88
CA SER A 179 1.96 -8.98 0.05
C SER A 179 3.12 -8.38 0.85
N VAL A 180 2.81 -7.62 1.90
CA VAL A 180 3.79 -6.94 2.74
C VAL A 180 3.81 -7.56 4.13
N ASN A 181 5.01 -7.94 4.58
CA ASN A 181 5.25 -8.26 5.99
C ASN A 181 5.65 -6.99 6.76
N ILE A 182 4.69 -6.39 7.48
CA ILE A 182 4.85 -5.14 8.23
C ILE A 182 5.98 -5.20 9.28
N ASN A 183 6.29 -6.38 9.80
CA ASN A 183 7.36 -6.57 10.78
C ASN A 183 8.76 -6.46 10.20
N GLN A 184 8.93 -6.69 8.90
CA GLN A 184 10.24 -6.77 8.25
C GLN A 184 10.60 -5.53 7.43
N ILE A 185 9.68 -4.58 7.27
CA ILE A 185 9.93 -3.34 6.54
C ILE A 185 10.68 -2.31 7.40
N LEU A 186 11.60 -1.57 6.77
CA LEU A 186 12.41 -0.51 7.39
C LEU A 186 12.16 0.86 6.77
N SER A 187 11.64 0.91 5.55
CA SER A 187 11.35 2.14 4.83
C SER A 187 10.12 1.94 3.96
N VAL A 188 9.39 3.01 3.74
CA VAL A 188 8.13 3.05 2.98
C VAL A 188 8.09 4.31 2.12
N TYR A 189 7.10 4.37 1.24
CA TYR A 189 6.85 5.50 0.36
C TYR A 189 5.46 6.03 0.64
N VAL A 190 5.35 7.35 0.78
CA VAL A 190 4.06 8.04 0.86
C VAL A 190 3.72 8.57 -0.52
N LEU A 191 2.53 8.22 -1.02
CA LEU A 191 2.06 8.64 -2.34
C LEU A 191 1.34 9.99 -2.26
N PHE A 192 1.63 10.87 -3.20
CA PHE A 192 0.85 12.07 -3.50
C PHE A 192 -0.01 11.78 -4.73
N SER A 193 -1.32 12.03 -4.62
CA SER A 193 -2.19 11.95 -5.78
C SER A 193 -1.87 13.11 -6.71
N SER A 194 -1.48 12.81 -7.95
CA SER A 194 -1.34 13.80 -9.03
C SER A 194 -2.69 14.24 -9.61
N ASP A 195 -3.79 13.56 -9.25
CA ASP A 195 -5.11 13.87 -9.76
C ASP A 195 -5.77 15.03 -8.99
N THR A 196 -5.53 16.25 -9.48
CA THR A 196 -6.17 17.49 -9.00
C THR A 196 -7.66 17.57 -9.40
N SER A 197 -8.17 16.62 -10.22
CA SER A 197 -9.56 16.65 -10.71
C SER A 197 -10.59 16.03 -9.75
N ARG A 198 -10.14 15.35 -8.68
CA ARG A 198 -11.01 14.83 -7.63
C ARG A 198 -10.59 15.42 -6.28
N PRO A 199 -11.27 16.48 -5.78
CA PRO A 199 -11.00 16.96 -4.44
C PRO A 199 -11.28 15.83 -3.44
N MET A 200 -10.23 15.36 -2.77
CA MET A 200 -10.36 14.55 -1.57
C MET A 200 -11.12 15.43 -0.56
N ALA A 201 -12.32 15.00 -0.16
CA ALA A 201 -13.19 15.76 0.72
C ALA A 201 -12.39 16.29 1.92
N VAL A 202 -12.31 17.62 2.03
CA VAL A 202 -11.79 18.33 3.19
C VAL A 202 -12.61 17.88 4.40
N PRO A 203 -11.98 17.46 5.52
CA PRO A 203 -12.74 17.15 6.72
C PRO A 203 -13.49 18.42 7.16
N LEU A 204 -14.80 18.29 7.37
CA LEU A 204 -15.63 19.33 8.01
C LEU A 204 -15.03 19.59 9.39
N ASN A 205 -14.20 20.62 9.49
CA ASN A 205 -13.66 21.07 10.76
C ASN A 205 -14.78 21.86 11.44
N ASN A 206 -15.22 21.37 12.60
CA ASN A 206 -16.22 22.02 13.44
C ASN A 206 -15.79 23.45 13.76
N ALA A 207 -16.41 24.43 13.12
CA ALA A 207 -16.46 25.78 13.62
C ALA A 207 -17.53 25.82 14.72
N VAL A 208 -17.08 25.72 15.96
CA VAL A 208 -17.77 26.39 17.06
C VAL A 208 -17.66 27.88 16.78
N THR A 209 -18.74 28.49 16.30
CA THR A 209 -18.98 29.92 16.50
C THR A 209 -20.06 30.04 17.57
N SER A 210 -19.59 30.35 18.77
CA SER A 210 -20.33 31.19 19.70
C SER A 210 -20.84 32.43 18.96
N ASP A 211 -22.15 32.65 18.96
CA ASP A 211 -22.68 34.00 19.08
C ASP A 211 -23.93 33.98 19.95
N ILE A 212 -23.87 34.85 20.95
CA ILE A 212 -24.88 35.13 21.97
C ILE A 212 -25.76 36.24 21.40
N THR A 213 -27.09 36.09 21.51
CA THR A 213 -28.14 37.12 21.72
C THR A 213 -29.48 36.47 21.35
N GLU A 214 -30.63 36.69 21.96
CA GLU A 214 -31.14 37.34 23.17
C GLU A 214 -32.67 37.05 23.11
N HIS A 215 -33.38 37.29 24.20
CA HIS A 215 -34.84 37.43 24.30
C HIS A 215 -35.74 36.17 24.41
N ALA A 216 -36.10 35.92 25.68
CA ALA A 216 -37.40 35.40 26.09
C ALA A 216 -38.56 36.31 25.63
N PRO A 217 -39.79 35.81 25.65
CA PRO A 217 -40.61 35.98 26.86
C PRO A 217 -41.18 34.68 27.45
#